data_AF-A0A920T8V0-F1
#
_entry.id   AF-A0A920T8V0-F1
#
_cell.length_a   1.000
_cell.length_b   1.000
_cell.length_c   1.000
_cell.angle_alpha   90.00
_cell.angle_beta   90.00
_cell.angle_gamma   90.00
#
_symmetry.space_group_name_H-M   'P 1'
#
loop_
_entity.id
_entity.type
_entity.pdbx_description
1 polymer ?
#
loop_
_entity_poly.entity_id
_entity_poly.type
_entity_poly.pdbx_seq_one_letter_code
_entity_poly.pdbx_strand_id
1 'polypeptide(L)'
;MSRRRLEAEPFRDAMLAVAGGMDSQMFGTFQTWKPKVFSVDDANNETANFRTRRRSLYMPVVRTTLHEMMELFDVGDPNSITSRRSNTTVAHQALFLLNNEFVQERARGLADRVRAVSSDQGRQIEQAWWLVLSRPPTPAESSRASAFLAASRKTPGGDSRKAWTSLAAALFSLNEFLFID
;
A
#
# COMPACT_ATOMS: atom_id res chain seq x y z
N MET A 1 23.28 -4.85 11.44
CA MET A 1 21.96 -5.38 11.83
C MET A 1 21.43 -6.23 10.69
N SER A 2 20.65 -7.27 10.98
CA SER A 2 19.97 -8.06 9.94
C SER A 2 18.69 -7.35 9.52
N ARG A 3 18.48 -7.17 8.21
CA ARG A 3 17.26 -6.56 7.65
C ARG A 3 16.02 -7.27 8.18
N ARG A 4 15.05 -6.50 8.65
CA ARG A 4 13.77 -7.01 9.15
C ARG A 4 12.66 -6.67 8.17
N ARG A 5 11.93 -7.67 7.71
CA ARG A 5 10.74 -7.45 6.88
C ARG A 5 9.58 -6.90 7.71
N LEU A 6 8.80 -6.01 7.12
CA LEU A 6 7.55 -5.53 7.70
C LEU A 6 6.46 -6.61 7.64
N GLU A 7 5.66 -6.69 8.70
CA GLU A 7 4.43 -7.48 8.73
C GLU A 7 3.32 -6.80 7.89
N ALA A 8 2.21 -7.51 7.65
CA ALA A 8 1.12 -7.02 6.81
C ALA A 8 0.55 -5.66 7.27
N GLU A 9 0.31 -5.48 8.56
CA GLU A 9 -0.29 -4.28 9.13
C GLU A 9 0.59 -3.03 8.95
N PRO A 10 1.87 -3.00 9.40
CA PRO A 10 2.74 -1.84 9.17
C PRO A 10 3.00 -1.60 7.68
N PHE A 11 3.03 -2.64 6.85
CA PHE A 11 3.20 -2.48 5.40
C PHE A 11 2.00 -1.77 4.75
N ARG A 12 0.77 -2.20 5.06
CA ARG A 12 -0.46 -1.53 4.62
C ARG A 12 -0.53 -0.09 5.15
N ASP A 13 -0.24 0.10 6.43
CA ASP A 13 -0.29 1.41 7.07
C ASP A 13 0.76 2.35 6.46
N ALA A 14 1.95 1.88 6.13
CA ALA A 14 2.97 2.66 5.43
C ALA A 14 2.45 3.17 4.07
N MET A 15 1.81 2.31 3.26
CA MET A 15 1.24 2.75 1.98
C MET A 15 0.14 3.81 2.16
N LEU A 16 -0.71 3.66 3.18
CA LEU A 16 -1.75 4.66 3.48
C LEU A 16 -1.16 6.01 3.91
N ALA A 17 -0.14 5.98 4.78
CA ALA A 17 0.50 7.18 5.31
C ALA A 17 1.25 7.94 4.21
N VAL A 18 2.03 7.23 3.41
CA VAL A 18 2.83 7.79 2.32
C VAL A 18 1.93 8.38 1.23
N ALA A 19 0.86 7.67 0.86
CA ALA A 19 -0.15 8.17 -0.07
C ALA A 19 -0.92 9.41 0.44
N GLY A 20 -0.77 9.79 1.71
CA GLY A 20 -1.48 10.91 2.32
C GLY A 20 -2.96 10.65 2.59
N GLY A 21 -3.38 9.38 2.51
CA GLY A 21 -4.77 8.98 2.67
C GLY A 21 -5.10 8.36 4.01
N MET A 22 -4.13 8.22 4.92
CA MET A 22 -4.36 7.59 6.23
C MET A 22 -5.31 8.41 7.09
N ASP A 23 -6.35 7.76 7.60
CA ASP A 23 -7.20 8.28 8.65
C ASP A 23 -6.59 7.94 10.02
N SER A 24 -6.16 8.98 10.74
CA SER A 24 -5.51 8.91 12.06
C SER A 24 -6.50 8.96 13.23
N GLN A 25 -7.82 8.99 12.98
CA GLN A 25 -8.82 9.01 14.03
C GLN A 25 -8.60 7.84 15.00
N MET A 26 -8.50 8.17 16.28
CA MET A 26 -8.45 7.19 17.36
C MET A 26 -9.86 6.87 17.86
N PHE A 27 -10.05 5.64 18.33
CA PHE A 27 -11.31 5.15 18.91
C PHE A 27 -12.51 5.19 17.94
N GLY A 28 -13.71 4.88 18.43
CA GLY A 28 -14.93 4.81 17.63
C GLY A 28 -15.13 3.46 16.93
N THR A 29 -16.33 3.25 16.38
CA THR A 29 -16.70 1.98 15.77
C THR A 29 -16.09 1.82 14.38
N PHE A 30 -15.56 0.62 14.10
CA PHE A 30 -15.19 0.18 12.76
C PHE A 30 -16.36 -0.51 12.05
N GLN A 31 -17.41 -0.89 12.78
CA GLN A 31 -18.63 -1.49 12.25
C GLN A 31 -19.55 -0.39 11.72
N THR A 32 -19.19 0.16 10.57
CA THR A 32 -20.11 0.94 9.73
C THR A 32 -21.04 0.04 8.91
N TRP A 33 -20.75 -1.27 8.89
CA TRP A 33 -21.54 -2.33 8.29
C TRP A 33 -22.17 -3.16 9.41
N LYS A 34 -23.37 -3.70 9.18
CA LYS A 34 -24.03 -4.57 10.15
C LYS A 34 -23.30 -5.93 10.17
N PRO A 35 -22.63 -6.31 11.26
CA PRO A 35 -22.06 -7.65 11.36
C PRO A 35 -23.22 -8.64 11.33
N LYS A 36 -23.27 -9.55 10.36
CA LYS A 36 -24.06 -10.76 10.53
C LYS A 36 -23.45 -11.50 11.71
N VAL A 37 -24.18 -11.56 12.81
CA VAL A 37 -23.92 -12.51 13.88
C VAL A 37 -24.03 -13.90 13.27
N PHE A 38 -22.89 -14.58 13.04
CA PHE A 38 -22.70 -16.02 12.86
C PHE A 38 -23.91 -16.86 12.36
N SER A 39 -24.59 -16.51 11.25
CA SER A 39 -25.76 -17.26 10.75
C SER A 39 -25.60 -17.69 9.29
N VAL A 40 -25.76 -18.99 9.07
CA VAL A 40 -25.59 -19.78 7.84
C VAL A 40 -26.75 -19.58 6.85
N ASP A 41 -27.24 -18.36 6.67
CA ASP A 41 -28.34 -18.07 5.74
C ASP A 41 -27.91 -17.06 4.68
N ASP A 42 -27.63 -17.59 3.49
CA ASP A 42 -27.05 -17.00 2.28
C ASP A 42 -28.00 -16.08 1.49
N ALA A 43 -28.96 -15.41 2.13
CA ALA A 43 -29.93 -14.56 1.42
C ALA A 43 -29.58 -13.06 1.39
N ASN A 44 -28.52 -12.60 2.07
CA ASN A 44 -28.12 -11.18 2.12
C ASN A 44 -26.63 -11.01 1.79
N ASN A 45 -26.36 -10.30 0.70
CA ASN A 45 -25.07 -10.13 0.01
C ASN A 45 -24.09 -9.15 0.69
N GLU A 46 -24.30 -8.75 1.95
CA GLU A 46 -23.46 -7.75 2.63
C GLU A 46 -22.27 -8.44 3.33
N THR A 47 -21.11 -8.40 2.67
CA THR A 47 -19.82 -8.92 3.16
C THR A 47 -19.10 -7.94 4.08
N ALA A 48 -18.15 -8.43 4.87
CA ALA A 48 -17.30 -7.60 5.72
C ALA A 48 -16.66 -6.47 4.90
N ASN A 49 -16.88 -5.22 5.29
CA ASN A 49 -16.31 -4.09 4.57
C ASN A 49 -14.88 -3.83 5.03
N PHE A 50 -13.95 -4.26 4.18
CA PHE A 50 -12.51 -4.06 4.38
C PHE A 50 -11.98 -2.73 3.79
N ARG A 51 -12.83 -1.97 3.10
CA ARG A 51 -12.47 -0.67 2.50
C ARG A 51 -12.46 0.41 3.57
N THR A 52 -11.33 0.53 4.24
CA THR A 52 -11.07 1.60 5.22
C THR A 52 -9.71 2.22 4.98
N ARG A 53 -9.59 3.51 5.29
CA ARG A 53 -8.34 4.26 5.31
C ARG A 53 -7.73 4.38 6.69
N ARG A 54 -8.40 3.84 7.71
CA ARG A 54 -7.90 3.80 9.08
C ARG A 54 -6.71 2.85 9.18
N ARG A 55 -5.89 3.07 10.21
CA ARG A 55 -4.81 2.16 10.61
C ARG A 55 -5.32 0.73 10.71
N SER A 56 -4.47 -0.22 10.36
CA SER A 56 -4.80 -1.65 10.32
C SER A 56 -5.26 -2.18 11.68
N LEU A 57 -4.83 -1.56 12.78
CA LEU A 57 -5.32 -1.80 14.13
C LEU A 57 -6.85 -1.67 14.28
N TYR A 58 -7.48 -0.81 13.48
CA TYR A 58 -8.93 -0.57 13.50
C TYR A 58 -9.68 -1.37 12.44
N MET A 59 -9.02 -2.32 11.76
CA MET A 59 -9.69 -3.18 10.78
C MET A 59 -10.47 -4.31 11.46
N PRO A 60 -11.64 -4.68 10.92
CA PRO A 60 -12.35 -5.86 11.39
C PRO A 60 -11.54 -7.13 11.10
N VAL A 61 -11.49 -8.03 12.08
CA VAL A 61 -11.02 -9.41 11.89
C VAL A 61 -12.23 -10.32 11.91
N VAL A 62 -12.60 -10.84 10.74
CA VAL A 62 -13.70 -11.80 10.61
C VAL A 62 -13.08 -13.19 10.44
N ARG A 63 -13.42 -14.11 11.35
CA ARG A 63 -12.81 -15.45 11.41
C ARG A 63 -12.89 -16.22 10.09
N THR A 64 -13.97 -16.06 9.34
CA THR A 64 -14.22 -16.76 8.08
C THR A 64 -13.71 -16.01 6.85
N THR A 65 -13.28 -14.75 7.00
CA THR A 65 -12.94 -13.90 5.85
C THR A 65 -11.91 -12.86 6.29
N LEU A 66 -10.67 -13.04 5.83
CA LEU A 66 -9.61 -12.07 6.06
C LEU A 66 -9.57 -11.04 4.92
N HIS A 67 -8.95 -9.89 5.20
CA HIS A 67 -8.61 -8.94 4.15
C HIS A 67 -7.53 -9.57 3.25
N GLU A 68 -7.72 -9.56 1.93
CA GLU A 68 -6.82 -10.16 0.92
C GLU A 68 -5.34 -9.84 1.14
N MET A 69 -4.98 -8.55 1.24
CA MET A 69 -3.61 -8.13 1.56
C MET A 69 -3.09 -8.70 2.88
N MET A 70 -3.91 -8.78 3.94
CA MET A 70 -3.45 -9.26 5.23
C MET A 70 -3.09 -10.75 5.15
N GLU A 71 -3.96 -11.54 4.54
CA GLU A 71 -3.75 -12.96 4.30
C GLU A 71 -2.51 -13.20 3.42
N LEU A 72 -2.37 -12.45 2.32
CA LEU A 72 -1.26 -12.61 1.39
C LEU A 72 0.11 -12.23 1.99
N PHE A 73 0.14 -11.33 2.97
CA PHE A 73 1.35 -10.85 3.64
C PHE A 73 1.54 -11.43 5.06
N ASP A 74 1.11 -12.68 5.25
CA ASP A 74 1.41 -13.49 6.44
C ASP A 74 0.82 -12.95 7.76
N VAL A 75 -0.40 -12.38 7.73
CA VAL A 75 -1.13 -12.10 8.98
C VAL A 75 -1.37 -13.39 9.77
N GLY A 76 -1.45 -13.28 11.09
CA GLY A 76 -1.80 -14.41 11.94
C GLY A 76 -3.22 -14.92 11.67
N ASP A 77 -3.40 -16.24 11.61
CA ASP A 77 -4.70 -16.88 11.39
C ASP A 77 -5.60 -16.71 12.64
N PRO A 78 -6.79 -16.10 12.52
CA PRO A 78 -7.70 -15.90 13.65
C PRO A 78 -8.37 -17.18 14.15
N ASN A 79 -8.27 -18.30 13.42
CA ASN A 79 -8.84 -19.60 13.79
C ASN A 79 -7.84 -20.54 14.46
N SER A 80 -6.55 -20.19 14.49
CA SER A 80 -5.50 -21.03 15.07
C SER A 80 -4.57 -20.24 15.99
N ILE A 81 -3.83 -20.97 16.83
CA ILE A 81 -2.83 -20.35 17.70
C ILE A 81 -1.57 -20.10 16.88
N THR A 82 -1.33 -18.83 16.54
CA THR A 82 -0.10 -18.41 15.85
C THR A 82 0.95 -17.99 16.88
N SER A 83 1.92 -18.88 17.18
CA SER A 83 3.03 -18.55 18.10
C SER A 83 4.05 -17.59 17.49
N ARG A 84 4.27 -17.70 16.17
CA ARG A 84 5.13 -16.82 15.38
C ARG A 84 4.59 -16.75 13.95
N ARG A 85 4.48 -15.54 13.40
CA ARG A 85 4.06 -15.33 12.00
C ARG A 85 5.13 -15.83 11.04
N SER A 86 4.70 -16.44 9.94
CA SER A 86 5.58 -16.73 8.81
C SER A 86 6.02 -15.42 8.17
N ASN A 87 7.11 -15.49 7.41
CA ASN A 87 7.55 -14.37 6.60
C ASN A 87 7.95 -14.92 5.24
N THR A 88 6.99 -14.93 4.33
CA THR A 88 7.15 -15.53 3.02
C THR A 88 7.59 -14.48 2.00
N THR A 89 8.22 -14.93 0.92
CA THR A 89 8.53 -14.09 -0.24
C THR A 89 8.15 -14.89 -1.47
N VAL A 90 6.91 -14.71 -1.91
CA VAL A 90 6.29 -15.49 -2.99
C VAL A 90 5.92 -14.58 -4.16
N ALA A 91 5.90 -15.14 -5.37
CA ALA A 91 5.59 -14.39 -6.59
C ALA A 91 4.22 -13.69 -6.53
N HIS A 92 3.24 -14.28 -5.85
CA HIS A 92 1.91 -13.70 -5.65
C HIS A 92 1.94 -12.34 -4.91
N GLN A 93 2.83 -12.17 -3.93
CA GLN A 93 2.99 -10.89 -3.23
C GLN A 93 3.51 -9.80 -4.16
N ALA A 94 4.50 -10.12 -5.01
CA ALA A 94 5.00 -9.18 -6.02
C ALA A 94 3.92 -8.83 -7.07
N LEU A 95 3.17 -9.84 -7.52
CA LEU A 95 2.07 -9.66 -8.48
C LEU A 95 0.93 -8.80 -7.90
N PHE A 96 0.65 -8.95 -6.61
CA PHE A 96 -0.31 -8.11 -5.90
C PHE A 96 0.13 -6.65 -5.91
N LEU A 97 1.41 -6.35 -5.63
CA LEU A 97 1.92 -4.98 -5.66
C LEU A 97 1.82 -4.34 -7.04
N LEU A 98 1.94 -5.14 -8.10
CA LEU A 98 1.84 -4.64 -9.47
C LEU A 98 0.38 -4.34 -9.89
N ASN A 99 -0.58 -5.18 -9.47
CA ASN A 99 -1.91 -5.20 -10.09
C ASN A 99 -3.07 -4.83 -9.15
N ASN A 100 -2.89 -4.90 -7.83
CA ASN A 100 -4.02 -4.75 -6.92
C ASN A 100 -4.55 -3.30 -6.89
N GLU A 101 -5.87 -3.15 -6.89
CA GLU A 101 -6.55 -1.85 -6.90
C GLU A 101 -6.15 -0.98 -5.70
N PHE A 102 -6.01 -1.57 -4.51
CA PHE A 102 -5.56 -0.84 -3.32
C PHE A 102 -4.22 -0.16 -3.55
N VAL A 103 -3.24 -0.90 -4.09
CA VAL A 103 -1.89 -0.39 -4.36
C VAL A 103 -1.95 0.71 -5.41
N GLN A 104 -2.73 0.52 -6.48
CA GLN A 104 -2.93 1.53 -7.51
C GLN A 104 -3.59 2.81 -6.98
N GLU A 105 -4.55 2.71 -6.06
CA GLU A 105 -5.13 3.87 -5.40
C GLU A 105 -4.13 4.61 -4.51
N ARG A 106 -3.34 3.87 -3.72
CA ARG A 106 -2.29 4.48 -2.89
C ARG A 106 -1.23 5.16 -3.76
N ALA A 107 -0.88 4.55 -4.88
CA ALA A 107 0.07 5.10 -5.84
C ALA A 107 -0.45 6.39 -6.48
N ARG A 108 -1.76 6.45 -6.81
CA ARG A 108 -2.42 7.68 -7.27
C ARG A 108 -2.37 8.78 -6.20
N GLY A 109 -2.66 8.45 -4.94
CA GLY A 109 -2.57 9.39 -3.83
C GLY A 109 -1.16 9.96 -3.63
N LEU A 110 -0.14 9.10 -3.67
CA LEU A 110 1.26 9.53 -3.60
C LEU A 110 1.64 10.42 -4.79
N ALA A 111 1.23 10.04 -6.01
CA ALA A 111 1.48 10.83 -7.22
C ALA A 111 0.88 12.23 -7.12
N ASP A 112 -0.37 12.35 -6.67
CA ASP A 112 -1.03 13.64 -6.49
C ASP A 112 -0.34 14.48 -5.41
N ARG A 113 0.03 13.86 -4.28
CA ARG A 113 0.75 14.51 -3.18
C ARG A 113 2.08 15.07 -3.63
N VAL A 114 2.90 14.28 -4.34
CA VAL A 114 4.22 14.70 -4.81
C VAL A 114 4.12 15.79 -5.87
N ARG A 115 3.19 15.66 -6.82
CA ARG A 115 3.00 16.65 -7.88
C ARG A 115 2.54 18.02 -7.35
N ALA A 116 1.84 18.03 -6.21
CA ALA A 116 1.39 19.26 -5.57
C ALA A 116 2.51 20.03 -4.84
N VAL A 117 3.65 19.40 -4.52
CA VAL A 117 4.71 20.03 -3.73
C VAL A 117 5.50 21.09 -4.51
N SER A 118 5.70 20.90 -5.82
CA SER A 118 6.54 21.78 -6.63
C SER A 118 6.23 21.60 -8.12
N SER A 119 6.50 22.61 -8.94
CA SER A 119 6.53 22.48 -10.42
C SER A 119 7.84 21.89 -10.96
N ASP A 120 8.89 21.85 -10.12
CA ASP A 120 10.20 21.30 -10.44
C ASP A 120 10.17 19.75 -10.31
N GLN A 121 10.42 19.05 -11.42
CA GLN A 121 10.43 17.58 -11.46
C GLN A 121 11.51 16.95 -10.56
N GLY A 122 12.67 17.59 -10.42
CA GLY A 122 13.74 17.13 -9.54
C GLY A 122 13.31 17.16 -8.08
N ARG A 123 12.68 18.25 -7.64
CA ARG A 123 12.10 18.35 -6.27
C ARG A 123 10.96 17.35 -6.05
N GLN A 124 10.13 17.11 -7.06
CA GLN A 124 9.08 16.09 -7.00
C GLN A 124 9.69 14.69 -6.81
N ILE A 125 10.73 14.34 -7.58
CA ILE A 125 11.43 13.06 -7.44
C ILE A 125 12.03 12.92 -6.04
N GLU A 126 12.75 13.95 -5.58
CA GLU A 126 13.34 13.95 -4.25
C GLU A 126 12.29 13.73 -3.15
N GLN A 127 11.16 14.43 -3.22
CA GLN A 127 10.06 14.28 -2.28
C GLN A 127 9.45 12.87 -2.28
N ALA A 128 9.31 12.24 -3.46
CA ALA A 128 8.80 10.87 -3.55
C ALA A 128 9.72 9.88 -2.81
N TRP A 129 11.04 10.04 -2.96
CA TRP A 129 12.03 9.21 -2.26
C TRP A 129 12.02 9.44 -0.75
N TRP A 130 11.94 10.70 -0.29
CA TRP A 130 11.81 10.99 1.13
C TRP A 130 10.54 10.39 1.74
N LEU A 131 9.41 10.47 1.04
CA LEU A 131 8.15 9.92 1.55
C LEU A 131 8.18 8.39 1.59
N VAL A 132 8.71 7.72 0.58
CA VAL A 132 8.64 6.24 0.48
C VAL A 132 9.82 5.56 1.19
N LEU A 133 11.04 6.06 0.99
CA LEU A 133 12.28 5.39 1.40
C LEU A 133 13.03 6.13 2.52
N SER A 134 12.53 7.28 2.98
CA SER A 134 13.15 8.07 4.06
C SER A 134 14.61 8.46 3.81
N ARG A 135 15.00 8.61 2.55
CA ARG A 135 16.33 9.07 2.10
C ARG A 135 16.21 9.80 0.76
N PRO A 136 17.21 10.59 0.34
CA PRO A 136 17.20 11.16 -0.99
C PRO A 136 17.50 10.09 -2.06
N PRO A 137 17.09 10.32 -3.32
CA PRO A 137 17.48 9.47 -4.44
C PRO A 137 18.99 9.62 -4.71
N THR A 138 19.64 8.52 -5.05
CA THR A 138 20.98 8.56 -5.65
C THR A 138 20.94 9.22 -7.03
N PRO A 139 22.08 9.73 -7.55
CA PRO A 139 22.11 10.32 -8.89
C PRO A 139 21.59 9.39 -10.00
N ALA A 140 21.89 8.09 -9.88
CA ALA A 140 21.43 7.08 -10.82
C ALA A 140 19.90 6.83 -10.72
N GLU A 141 19.34 6.81 -9.51
CA GLU A 141 17.89 6.69 -9.29
C GLU A 141 17.14 7.91 -9.82
N SER A 142 17.61 9.12 -9.54
CA SER A 142 17.01 10.36 -10.02
C SER A 142 17.02 10.45 -11.56
N SER A 143 18.14 10.05 -12.17
CA SER A 143 18.27 9.96 -13.63
C SER A 143 17.28 8.95 -14.24
N ARG A 144 17.19 7.73 -13.67
CA ARG A 144 16.22 6.71 -14.12
C ARG A 144 14.77 7.17 -13.96
N ALA A 145 14.43 7.79 -12.84
CA ALA A 145 13.09 8.32 -12.59
C ALA A 145 12.72 9.40 -13.60
N SER A 146 13.64 10.33 -13.87
CA SER A 146 13.45 11.39 -14.87
C SER A 146 13.27 10.83 -16.28
N ALA A 147 14.10 9.85 -16.66
CA ALA A 147 13.99 9.17 -17.94
C ALA A 147 12.66 8.42 -18.08
N PHE A 148 12.23 7.71 -17.03
CA PHE A 148 10.94 7.00 -16.99
C PHE A 148 9.74 7.95 -17.16
N LEU A 149 9.74 9.06 -16.42
CA LEU A 149 8.68 10.08 -16.52
C LEU A 149 8.65 10.72 -17.91
N ALA A 150 9.82 10.99 -18.52
CA ALA A 150 9.91 11.53 -19.86
C ALA A 150 9.42 10.53 -20.93
N ALA A 151 9.79 9.25 -20.82
CA ALA A 151 9.34 8.19 -21.74
C ALA A 151 7.82 7.98 -21.64
N SER A 152 7.27 7.98 -20.43
CA SER A 152 5.82 7.80 -20.18
C SER A 152 4.97 8.94 -20.73
N ARG A 153 5.53 10.13 -20.97
CA ARG A 153 4.84 11.25 -21.63
C ARG A 153 4.80 11.12 -23.15
N LYS A 154 5.69 10.31 -23.74
CA LYS A 154 5.79 10.11 -25.20
C LYS A 154 4.91 8.98 -25.72
N THR A 155 4.35 8.15 -24.83
CA THR A 155 3.44 7.08 -25.23
C THR A 155 2.05 7.63 -25.61
N PRO A 156 1.31 6.98 -26.53
CA PRO A 156 -0.06 7.37 -26.84
C PRO A 156 -0.93 7.36 -25.57
N GLY A 157 -1.59 8.47 -25.26
CA GLY A 157 -2.33 8.65 -24.01
C GLY A 157 -1.47 9.01 -22.79
N GLY A 158 -0.22 9.45 -23.01
CA GLY A 158 0.74 9.89 -22.01
C GLY A 158 0.21 11.02 -21.13
N ASP A 159 -0.28 10.64 -19.95
CA ASP A 159 -0.73 11.55 -18.90
C ASP A 159 0.35 11.63 -17.82
N SER A 160 0.76 12.86 -17.47
CA SER A 160 1.71 13.10 -16.39
C SER A 160 1.27 12.45 -15.08
N ARG A 161 -0.03 12.47 -14.76
CA ARG A 161 -0.55 11.86 -13.54
C ARG A 161 -0.40 10.34 -13.56
N LYS A 162 -0.68 9.69 -14.71
CA LYS A 162 -0.47 8.25 -14.89
C LYS A 162 1.00 7.87 -14.79
N ALA A 163 1.91 8.64 -15.40
CA ALA A 163 3.35 8.41 -15.30
C ALA A 163 3.84 8.43 -13.84
N TRP A 164 3.40 9.42 -13.07
CA TRP A 164 3.71 9.51 -11.64
C TRP A 164 3.06 8.39 -10.82
N THR A 165 1.85 7.97 -11.17
CA THR A 165 1.19 6.82 -10.54
C THR A 165 1.99 5.54 -10.75
N SER A 166 2.47 5.28 -11.97
CA SER A 166 3.30 4.12 -12.25
C SER A 166 4.65 4.16 -11.52
N LEU A 167 5.28 5.34 -11.42
CA LEU A 167 6.50 5.51 -10.63
C LEU A 167 6.24 5.24 -9.13
N ALA A 168 5.14 5.75 -8.58
CA ALA A 168 4.74 5.49 -7.20
C ALA A 168 4.48 4.00 -6.92
N ALA A 169 3.80 3.30 -7.83
CA ALA A 169 3.59 1.85 -7.72
C ALA A 169 4.92 1.07 -7.77
N ALA A 170 5.86 1.50 -8.62
CA ALA A 170 7.20 0.91 -8.67
C ALA A 170 7.97 1.12 -7.36
N LEU A 171 7.86 2.31 -6.74
CA LEU A 171 8.48 2.61 -5.44
C LEU A 171 7.91 1.74 -4.32
N PHE A 172 6.59 1.52 -4.27
CA PHE A 172 5.98 0.58 -3.32
C PHE A 172 6.38 -0.88 -3.54
N SER A 173 6.85 -1.22 -4.73
CA SER A 173 7.31 -2.57 -5.07
C SER A 173 8.80 -2.80 -4.78
N LEU A 174 9.52 -1.79 -4.27
CA LEU A 174 10.92 -1.94 -3.90
C LEU A 174 11.06 -2.74 -2.61
N ASN A 175 12.08 -3.61 -2.56
CA ASN A 175 12.44 -4.30 -1.32
C ASN A 175 12.73 -3.31 -0.19
N GLU A 176 13.34 -2.16 -0.49
CA GLU A 176 13.64 -1.14 0.52
C GLU A 176 12.38 -0.53 1.17
N PHE A 177 11.20 -0.61 0.51
CA PHE A 177 9.95 -0.21 1.13
C PHE A 177 9.38 -1.27 2.08
N LEU A 178 9.70 -2.54 1.85
CA LEU A 178 9.17 -3.70 2.58
C LEU A 178 10.09 -4.14 3.74
N PHE A 179 11.37 -3.78 3.70
CA PHE A 179 12.37 -4.16 4.71
C PHE A 179 12.92 -2.92 5.40
N ILE A 180 13.13 -3.03 6.71
CA ILE A 180 13.82 -2.01 7.52
C ILE A 180 15.18 -2.54 7.98
N ASP A 181 16.18 -1.66 8.02
CA ASP A 181 17.57 -1.97 8.40
C ASP A 181 17.85 -1.76 9.91
#